data_AF-A0A1Q2HR78-F1
#
_entry.id   AF-A0A1Q2HR78-F1
#
_cell.length_a   1.000
_cell.length_b   1.000
_cell.length_c   1.000
_cell.angle_alpha   90.00
_cell.angle_beta   90.00
_cell.angle_gamma   90.00
#
_symmetry.space_group_name_H-M   'P 1'
#
loop_
_entity.id
_entity.type
_entity.pdbx_description
1 polymer ?
#
loop_
_entity_poly.entity_id
_entity_poly.type
_entity_poly.pdbx_seq_one_letter_code
_entity_poly.pdbx_strand_id
1 'polypeptide(L)'
;MKKHIFLIFFLSFVTVHVYAECPLDHFIIGINEDSISGTDDDNKLFVDCRQKYRSSGNWYYSLSASIFSDYKWRIGEPGFDGFQGTNSNAMYTYDPNRCLAGNPNEDYQIMIECISMPADFRAVHKDYPQFTINQIGQSFNHSEIHALRGDPHMHMSFQAVDGISLFWITWQMYDALGQYEPSEPFTLVFNVKPLAGDLVVDGTVDIYDLAELSYYWLKDEGSIYNDYYERADSNRDGKVNFLDFAMLASNWLDSL
;
A
#
# COMPACT_ATOMS: atom_id res chain seq x y z
N MET A 1 -30.59 55.85 -36.50
CA MET A 1 -29.38 55.10 -36.07
C MET A 1 -29.72 54.26 -34.84
N LYS A 2 -29.94 52.95 -35.01
CA LYS A 2 -30.20 52.04 -33.88
C LYS A 2 -28.86 51.52 -33.37
N LYS A 3 -28.54 51.78 -32.10
CA LYS A 3 -27.35 51.25 -31.42
C LYS A 3 -27.67 49.83 -30.98
N HIS A 4 -26.97 48.83 -31.52
CA HIS A 4 -27.02 47.47 -31.02
C HIS A 4 -26.04 47.33 -29.86
N ILE A 5 -26.56 47.07 -28.66
CA ILE A 5 -25.80 46.73 -27.47
C ILE A 5 -25.56 45.22 -27.52
N PHE A 6 -24.30 44.81 -27.69
CA PHE A 6 -23.88 43.42 -27.59
C PHE A 6 -23.65 43.11 -26.10
N LEU A 7 -24.53 42.29 -25.53
CA LEU A 7 -24.40 41.79 -24.16
C LEU A 7 -23.57 40.49 -24.21
N ILE A 8 -22.29 40.56 -23.80
CA ILE A 8 -21.42 39.40 -23.70
C ILE A 8 -21.72 38.71 -22.38
N PHE A 9 -22.35 37.54 -22.43
CA PHE A 9 -22.51 36.65 -21.28
C PHE A 9 -21.18 35.90 -21.05
N PHE A 10 -20.46 36.28 -20.00
CA PHE A 10 -19.37 35.46 -19.47
C PHE A 10 -19.99 34.26 -18.74
N LEU A 11 -19.99 33.10 -19.40
CA LEU A 11 -20.30 31.83 -18.76
C LEU A 11 -19.09 31.45 -17.89
N SER A 12 -19.14 31.77 -16.61
CA SER A 12 -18.15 31.26 -15.65
C SER A 12 -18.47 29.78 -15.41
N PHE A 13 -17.69 28.89 -16.02
CA PHE A 13 -17.73 27.46 -15.71
C PHE A 13 -17.13 27.28 -14.32
N VAL A 14 -17.98 27.20 -13.31
CA VAL A 14 -17.56 26.70 -11.99
C VAL A 14 -17.34 25.21 -12.16
N THR A 15 -16.08 24.81 -12.33
CA THR A 15 -15.68 23.40 -12.31
C THR A 15 -15.77 22.90 -10.87
N VAL A 16 -16.95 22.39 -10.51
CA VAL A 16 -17.12 21.62 -9.29
C VAL A 16 -16.36 20.31 -9.51
N HIS A 17 -15.18 20.21 -8.92
CA HIS A 17 -14.43 18.96 -8.86
C HIS A 17 -15.15 18.08 -7.85
N VAL A 18 -15.92 17.11 -8.36
CA VAL A 18 -16.49 16.06 -7.52
C VAL A 18 -15.36 15.05 -7.30
N TYR A 19 -14.70 15.15 -6.16
CA TYR A 19 -13.80 14.10 -5.70
C TYR A 19 -14.68 12.95 -5.23
N ALA A 20 -14.64 11.82 -5.95
CA ALA A 20 -15.16 10.59 -5.40
C ALA A 20 -14.23 10.24 -4.24
N GLU A 21 -14.70 10.40 -3.00
CA GLU A 21 -14.04 9.73 -1.89
C GLU A 21 -14.08 8.23 -2.22
N CYS A 22 -12.92 7.61 -2.43
CA CYS A 22 -12.77 6.16 -2.35
C CYS A 22 -12.51 5.85 -0.87
N PRO A 23 -13.56 5.60 -0.05
CA PRO A 23 -13.40 5.48 1.39
C PRO A 23 -12.66 4.20 1.81
N LEU A 24 -12.19 3.38 0.88
CA LEU A 24 -11.58 2.08 1.13
C LEU A 24 -10.43 1.88 0.13
N ASP A 25 -9.36 1.22 0.60
CA ASP A 25 -8.29 0.64 -0.21
C ASP A 25 -7.18 1.59 -0.70
N HIS A 26 -6.73 2.60 0.05
CA HIS A 26 -5.44 3.24 -0.23
C HIS A 26 -4.49 3.06 0.94
N PHE A 27 -3.26 2.61 0.65
CA PHE A 27 -2.16 2.58 1.59
C PHE A 27 -1.63 3.99 1.78
N ILE A 28 -1.76 4.50 3.00
CA ILE A 28 -1.37 5.88 3.32
C ILE A 28 0.10 5.90 3.70
N ILE A 29 0.86 6.72 2.98
CA ILE A 29 2.28 6.93 3.16
C ILE A 29 2.48 8.13 4.10
N GLY A 30 3.37 7.96 5.08
CA GLY A 30 3.74 9.02 6.00
C GLY A 30 5.13 8.85 6.59
N ILE A 31 5.40 9.70 7.57
CA ILE A 31 6.53 9.64 8.50
C ILE A 31 6.00 9.70 9.92
N ASN A 32 6.85 9.44 10.93
CA ASN A 32 6.45 9.56 12.34
C ASN A 32 5.22 8.69 12.65
N GLU A 33 5.38 7.37 12.55
CA GLU A 33 4.28 6.41 12.66
C GLU A 33 3.49 6.60 13.97
N ASP A 34 4.18 6.89 15.08
CA ASP A 34 3.58 7.08 16.39
C ASP A 34 2.92 8.46 16.60
N SER A 35 3.12 9.40 15.66
CA SER A 35 2.63 10.78 15.67
C SER A 35 3.17 11.65 16.81
N ILE A 36 4.29 11.27 17.42
CA ILE A 36 4.95 11.97 18.53
C ILE A 36 6.22 12.60 18.00
N SER A 37 6.32 13.93 18.05
CA SER A 37 7.55 14.59 17.60
C SER A 37 8.71 14.34 18.58
N GLY A 38 9.91 14.18 18.03
CA GLY A 38 11.17 14.02 18.74
C GLY A 38 11.56 12.57 19.00
N THR A 39 10.91 11.62 18.34
CA THR A 39 11.18 10.17 18.40
C THR A 39 12.05 9.73 17.23
N ASP A 40 12.52 8.48 17.30
CA ASP A 40 13.46 7.93 16.31
C ASP A 40 12.81 7.72 14.92
N ASP A 41 11.47 7.68 14.83
CA ASP A 41 10.71 7.50 13.59
C ASP A 41 10.27 8.82 12.91
N ASP A 42 10.67 9.98 13.45
CA ASP A 42 10.34 11.31 12.90
C ASP A 42 10.69 11.47 11.40
N ASN A 43 11.72 10.75 10.93
CA ASN A 43 12.15 10.77 9.52
C ASN A 43 12.04 9.41 8.84
N LYS A 44 11.35 8.44 9.45
CA LYS A 44 11.19 7.09 8.90
C LYS A 44 9.90 6.98 8.11
N LEU A 45 9.99 6.58 6.85
CA LEU A 45 8.80 6.31 6.05
C LEU A 45 8.04 5.12 6.65
N PHE A 46 6.72 5.19 6.65
CA PHE A 46 5.87 4.07 7.00
C PHE A 46 4.62 4.03 6.12
N VAL A 47 3.97 2.86 6.12
CA VAL A 47 2.65 2.67 5.51
C VAL A 47 1.64 2.37 6.60
N ASP A 48 0.48 3.01 6.54
CA ASP A 48 -0.61 2.71 7.46
C ASP A 48 -1.22 1.31 7.18
N CYS A 49 -0.76 0.29 7.90
CA CYS A 49 -1.21 -1.10 7.70
C CYS A 49 -2.68 -1.34 8.07
N ARG A 50 -3.35 -0.40 8.75
CA ARG A 50 -4.80 -0.51 9.05
C ARG A 50 -5.62 -0.62 7.77
N GLN A 51 -5.10 -0.09 6.66
CA GLN A 51 -5.76 -0.09 5.36
C GLN A 51 -5.88 -1.50 4.77
N LYS A 52 -5.05 -2.46 5.20
CA LYS A 52 -5.18 -3.88 4.81
C LYS A 52 -6.48 -4.53 5.28
N TYR A 53 -7.03 -4.06 6.40
CA TYR A 53 -8.18 -4.68 7.07
C TYR A 53 -9.52 -4.01 6.74
N ARG A 54 -9.49 -2.90 6.01
CA ARG A 54 -10.62 -1.97 5.94
C ARG A 54 -11.80 -2.49 5.10
N SER A 55 -11.56 -3.32 4.10
CA SER A 55 -12.57 -3.69 3.08
C SER A 55 -12.95 -5.17 3.05
N SER A 56 -12.04 -6.10 3.36
CA SER A 56 -12.29 -7.53 3.09
C SER A 56 -12.71 -8.35 4.32
N GLY A 57 -12.64 -7.80 5.54
CA GLY A 57 -12.80 -8.56 6.79
C GLY A 57 -11.75 -9.67 6.98
N ASN A 58 -10.87 -9.82 6.02
CA ASN A 58 -9.72 -10.71 5.95
C ASN A 58 -8.48 -9.82 5.78
N TRP A 59 -7.31 -10.43 5.80
CA TRP A 59 -6.05 -9.70 5.59
C TRP A 59 -5.48 -9.94 4.17
N TYR A 60 -6.27 -10.57 3.30
CA TYR A 60 -5.97 -10.77 1.89
C TYR A 60 -7.12 -10.28 1.02
N TYR A 61 -6.83 -10.01 -0.25
CA TYR A 61 -7.74 -9.45 -1.24
C TYR A 61 -8.22 -10.51 -2.22
N SER A 62 -9.51 -10.83 -2.22
CA SER A 62 -10.09 -11.75 -3.21
C SER A 62 -10.01 -11.17 -4.63
N LEU A 63 -9.60 -11.99 -5.60
CA LEU A 63 -9.60 -11.59 -7.01
C LEU A 63 -10.95 -11.92 -7.66
N SER A 64 -11.35 -11.10 -8.63
CA SER A 64 -12.57 -11.29 -9.42
C SER A 64 -12.27 -11.49 -10.89
N ALA A 65 -13.06 -12.33 -11.56
CA ALA A 65 -12.95 -12.53 -12.99
C ALA A 65 -13.28 -11.24 -13.76
N SER A 66 -12.55 -11.02 -14.85
CA SER A 66 -12.61 -9.86 -15.73
C SER A 66 -12.87 -10.28 -17.18
N ILE A 67 -13.24 -9.29 -17.99
CA ILE A 67 -13.46 -9.45 -19.44
C ILE A 67 -12.16 -9.56 -20.25
N PHE A 68 -11.00 -9.24 -19.65
CA PHE A 68 -9.70 -9.32 -20.31
C PHE A 68 -9.17 -10.76 -20.29
N SER A 69 -8.58 -11.21 -21.40
CA SER A 69 -8.12 -12.61 -21.56
C SER A 69 -6.82 -12.91 -20.83
N ASP A 70 -5.83 -12.02 -20.94
CA ASP A 70 -4.44 -12.34 -20.58
C ASP A 70 -4.20 -12.27 -19.06
N TYR A 71 -5.03 -11.49 -18.36
CA TYR A 71 -5.08 -11.39 -16.91
C TYR A 71 -6.53 -11.34 -16.48
N LYS A 72 -7.14 -12.52 -16.51
CA LYS A 72 -8.57 -12.69 -16.28
C LYS A 72 -8.95 -12.36 -14.85
N TRP A 73 -8.06 -12.52 -13.88
CA TRP A 73 -8.39 -12.34 -12.47
C TRP A 73 -7.75 -11.08 -11.94
N ARG A 74 -8.55 -10.20 -11.35
CA ARG A 74 -8.05 -8.91 -10.88
C ARG A 74 -8.92 -8.32 -9.80
N ILE A 75 -8.31 -7.38 -9.09
CA ILE A 75 -8.99 -6.39 -8.27
C ILE A 75 -8.52 -5.01 -8.74
N GLY A 76 -9.44 -4.05 -8.77
CA GLY A 76 -9.11 -2.64 -8.89
C GLY A 76 -9.15 -2.07 -7.50
N GLU A 77 -8.10 -1.35 -7.11
CA GLU A 77 -7.81 -0.97 -5.73
C GLU A 77 -7.40 -2.22 -4.89
N PRO A 78 -6.43 -2.14 -3.97
CA PRO A 78 -5.92 -0.93 -3.36
C PRO A 78 -4.92 -0.09 -4.18
N GLY A 79 -4.68 1.13 -3.74
CA GLY A 79 -3.75 2.11 -4.28
C GLY A 79 -2.82 2.71 -3.21
N PHE A 80 -2.21 3.85 -3.51
CA PHE A 80 -1.37 4.60 -2.57
C PHE A 80 -1.87 6.05 -2.45
N ASP A 81 -1.72 6.61 -1.26
CA ASP A 81 -2.05 8.00 -0.94
C ASP A 81 -1.01 8.53 0.06
N GLY A 82 -0.94 9.83 0.25
CA GLY A 82 -0.09 10.46 1.27
C GLY A 82 -0.90 11.08 2.39
N PHE A 83 -0.37 11.09 3.62
CA PHE A 83 -0.91 11.98 4.65
C PHE A 83 -0.84 13.44 4.19
N GLN A 84 -1.89 14.19 4.46
CA GLN A 84 -2.07 15.58 4.07
C GLN A 84 -1.91 16.48 5.29
N GLY A 85 -0.98 17.44 5.24
CA GLY A 85 -0.77 18.40 6.33
C GLY A 85 -1.64 19.66 6.25
N THR A 86 -2.23 19.94 5.09
CA THR A 86 -2.86 21.26 4.80
C THR A 86 -4.35 21.21 4.55
N ASN A 87 -4.92 20.05 4.22
CA ASN A 87 -6.34 19.90 3.92
C ASN A 87 -7.09 19.25 5.07
N SER A 88 -7.54 20.06 6.04
CA SER A 88 -8.26 19.58 7.23
C SER A 88 -9.60 18.89 6.93
N ASN A 89 -10.10 18.97 5.69
CA ASN A 89 -11.32 18.28 5.27
C ASN A 89 -11.06 16.86 4.74
N ALA A 90 -9.81 16.46 4.55
CA ALA A 90 -9.45 15.12 4.12
C ALA A 90 -9.57 14.13 5.30
N MET A 91 -10.80 13.68 5.59
CA MET A 91 -11.12 12.98 6.85
C MET A 91 -10.22 11.78 7.19
N TYR A 92 -9.67 11.07 6.20
CA TYR A 92 -8.88 9.85 6.41
C TYR A 92 -7.37 10.03 6.20
N THR A 93 -6.95 11.10 5.55
CA THR A 93 -5.55 11.36 5.22
C THR A 93 -5.03 12.64 5.89
N TYR A 94 -5.88 13.46 6.52
CA TYR A 94 -5.42 14.63 7.24
C TYR A 94 -4.73 14.25 8.54
N ASP A 95 -3.41 14.35 8.55
CA ASP A 95 -2.58 14.24 9.74
C ASP A 95 -1.30 15.06 9.56
N PRO A 96 -1.22 16.28 10.11
CA PRO A 96 -0.06 17.14 9.94
C PRO A 96 1.19 16.64 10.67
N ASN A 97 1.07 15.72 11.64
CA ASN A 97 2.24 15.16 12.32
C ASN A 97 2.89 14.03 11.51
N ARG A 98 2.11 13.40 10.62
CA ARG A 98 2.53 12.25 9.82
C ARG A 98 2.71 12.54 8.34
N CYS A 99 2.37 13.75 7.90
CA CYS A 99 2.55 14.15 6.52
C CYS A 99 4.03 14.39 6.20
N LEU A 100 4.40 14.10 4.96
CA LEU A 100 5.70 14.47 4.42
C LEU A 100 5.86 15.99 4.42
N ALA A 101 6.99 16.48 4.89
CA ALA A 101 7.32 17.90 4.88
C ALA A 101 7.89 18.33 3.51
N GLY A 102 7.37 19.45 2.98
CA GLY A 102 7.85 20.06 1.75
C GLY A 102 7.04 19.71 0.50
N ASN A 103 7.61 20.00 -0.67
CA ASN A 103 7.02 19.77 -1.98
C ASN A 103 7.54 18.46 -2.62
N PRO A 104 6.67 17.65 -3.25
CA PRO A 104 7.08 16.46 -3.98
C PRO A 104 7.97 16.80 -5.19
N ASN A 105 9.04 16.03 -5.37
CA ASN A 105 10.14 16.21 -6.34
C ASN A 105 11.01 17.47 -6.15
N GLU A 106 10.84 18.20 -5.05
CA GLU A 106 11.73 19.31 -4.67
C GLU A 106 12.41 18.98 -3.35
N ASP A 107 11.62 18.73 -2.31
CA ASP A 107 12.11 18.43 -0.96
C ASP A 107 12.19 16.92 -0.69
N TYR A 108 11.35 16.12 -1.35
CA TYR A 108 11.35 14.66 -1.26
C TYR A 108 10.88 13.99 -2.56
N GLN A 109 11.34 12.77 -2.83
CA GLN A 109 10.94 11.95 -3.98
C GLN A 109 10.67 10.51 -3.53
N ILE A 110 9.41 10.22 -3.18
CA ILE A 110 9.02 8.90 -2.71
C ILE A 110 8.95 7.93 -3.89
N MET A 111 9.82 6.93 -3.82
CA MET A 111 9.85 5.77 -4.70
C MET A 111 9.20 4.59 -4.00
N ILE A 112 8.41 3.82 -4.75
CA ILE A 112 7.77 2.60 -4.25
C ILE A 112 8.26 1.44 -5.11
N GLU A 113 9.01 0.53 -4.50
CA GLU A 113 9.71 -0.58 -5.16
C GLU A 113 9.07 -1.93 -4.83
N CYS A 114 8.87 -2.75 -5.86
CA CYS A 114 8.48 -4.15 -5.68
C CYS A 114 9.72 -4.99 -5.36
N ILE A 115 9.77 -5.56 -4.16
CA ILE A 115 10.91 -6.37 -3.71
C ILE A 115 10.63 -7.88 -3.74
N SER A 116 9.37 -8.30 -3.83
CA SER A 116 8.97 -9.70 -3.99
C SER A 116 7.60 -9.81 -4.65
N MET A 117 7.45 -10.74 -5.59
CA MET A 117 6.17 -11.09 -6.25
C MET A 117 6.33 -12.38 -7.07
N PRO A 118 5.24 -13.12 -7.35
CA PRO A 118 5.26 -14.24 -8.29
C PRO A 118 5.25 -13.75 -9.74
N ALA A 119 5.80 -14.56 -10.66
CA ALA A 119 5.98 -14.19 -12.07
C ALA A 119 4.66 -13.96 -12.85
N ASP A 120 3.58 -14.62 -12.44
CA ASP A 120 2.28 -14.57 -13.11
C ASP A 120 1.32 -13.52 -12.51
N PHE A 121 1.89 -12.54 -11.80
CA PHE A 121 1.18 -11.44 -11.17
C PHE A 121 1.72 -10.10 -11.67
N ARG A 122 0.87 -9.07 -11.66
CA ARG A 122 1.29 -7.70 -11.94
C ARG A 122 0.42 -6.66 -11.25
N ALA A 123 1.02 -5.52 -10.94
CA ALA A 123 0.34 -4.31 -10.51
C ALA A 123 0.35 -3.28 -11.64
N VAL A 124 -0.78 -2.66 -11.93
CA VAL A 124 -0.96 -1.73 -13.05
C VAL A 124 -1.57 -0.43 -12.56
N HIS A 125 -0.89 0.69 -12.78
CA HIS A 125 -1.51 2.00 -12.69
C HIS A 125 -2.12 2.38 -14.04
N LYS A 126 -3.42 2.69 -14.04
CA LYS A 126 -4.19 2.91 -15.27
C LYS A 126 -4.39 4.38 -15.61
N ASP A 127 -4.18 5.26 -14.65
CA ASP A 127 -4.23 6.69 -14.89
C ASP A 127 -2.88 7.17 -15.41
N TYR A 128 -2.83 8.41 -15.86
CA TYR A 128 -1.59 9.02 -16.34
C TYR A 128 -0.69 9.46 -15.16
N PRO A 129 0.62 9.18 -15.19
CA PRO A 129 1.34 8.35 -16.16
C PRO A 129 1.08 6.85 -15.98
N GLN A 130 0.76 6.13 -17.07
CA GLN A 130 0.48 4.69 -16.99
C GLN A 130 1.77 3.89 -16.85
N PHE A 131 1.77 2.90 -15.95
CA PHE A 131 2.89 1.97 -15.78
C PHE A 131 2.41 0.58 -15.34
N THR A 132 3.32 -0.38 -15.42
CA THR A 132 3.11 -1.77 -14.98
C THR A 132 4.33 -2.25 -14.21
N ILE A 133 4.07 -2.86 -13.06
CA ILE A 133 5.04 -3.57 -12.23
C ILE A 133 4.75 -5.06 -12.38
N ASN A 134 5.65 -5.79 -13.03
CA ASN A 134 5.53 -7.21 -13.33
C ASN A 134 6.82 -8.00 -13.09
N GLN A 135 7.80 -7.40 -12.44
CA GLN A 135 9.03 -8.05 -12.00
C GLN A 135 9.59 -7.36 -10.76
N ILE A 136 10.34 -8.12 -9.97
CA ILE A 136 11.07 -7.64 -8.80
C ILE A 136 12.10 -6.56 -9.22
N GLY A 137 12.29 -5.55 -8.38
CA GLY A 137 13.20 -4.42 -8.58
C GLY A 137 12.63 -3.30 -9.46
N GLN A 138 11.41 -3.45 -9.97
CA GLN A 138 10.70 -2.33 -10.60
C GLN A 138 10.10 -1.42 -9.53
N SER A 139 10.15 -0.12 -9.81
CA SER A 139 9.61 0.91 -8.94
C SER A 139 8.84 1.96 -9.74
N PHE A 140 8.06 2.77 -9.04
CA PHE A 140 7.46 3.99 -9.60
C PHE A 140 7.66 5.18 -8.65
N ASN A 141 7.63 6.38 -9.21
CA ASN A 141 7.79 7.62 -8.48
C ASN A 141 6.41 8.16 -8.08
N HIS A 142 6.03 7.95 -6.83
CA HIS A 142 4.77 8.44 -6.29
C HIS A 142 4.73 9.98 -6.24
N SER A 143 5.85 10.61 -5.89
CA SER A 143 5.97 12.08 -5.88
C SER A 143 5.75 12.69 -7.26
N GLU A 144 6.23 12.08 -8.34
CA GLU A 144 5.98 12.54 -9.72
C GLU A 144 4.51 12.49 -10.08
N ILE A 145 3.82 11.40 -9.74
CA ILE A 145 2.38 11.26 -9.98
C ILE A 145 1.60 12.34 -9.22
N HIS A 146 1.95 12.55 -7.94
CA HIS A 146 1.39 13.62 -7.13
C HIS A 146 1.63 14.99 -7.76
N ALA A 147 2.87 15.32 -8.14
CA ALA A 147 3.20 16.61 -8.74
C ALA A 147 2.48 16.85 -10.09
N LEU A 148 2.34 15.81 -10.92
CA LEU A 148 1.66 15.90 -12.21
C LEU A 148 0.14 16.07 -12.08
N ARG A 149 -0.48 15.40 -11.10
CA ARG A 149 -1.93 15.39 -10.90
C ARG A 149 -2.42 16.48 -9.94
N GLY A 150 -1.53 17.04 -9.12
CA GLY A 150 -1.88 17.90 -8.00
C GLY A 150 -2.63 17.17 -6.89
N ASP A 151 -2.53 15.83 -6.87
CA ASP A 151 -3.26 14.94 -5.96
C ASP A 151 -2.39 13.68 -5.74
N PRO A 152 -2.03 13.34 -4.48
CA PRO A 152 -1.26 12.14 -4.18
C PRO A 152 -2.07 10.84 -4.37
N HIS A 153 -3.38 10.94 -4.59
CA HIS A 153 -4.25 9.78 -4.71
C HIS A 153 -3.98 8.96 -5.99
N MET A 154 -3.57 7.70 -5.81
CA MET A 154 -3.19 6.81 -6.89
C MET A 154 -3.83 5.42 -6.77
N HIS A 155 -4.66 5.03 -7.73
CA HIS A 155 -5.24 3.68 -7.79
C HIS A 155 -4.32 2.67 -8.49
N MET A 156 -4.16 1.48 -7.93
CA MET A 156 -3.53 0.35 -8.62
C MET A 156 -4.58 -0.70 -9.00
N SER A 157 -4.28 -1.49 -10.02
CA SER A 157 -5.01 -2.72 -10.32
C SER A 157 -4.06 -3.90 -10.29
N PHE A 158 -4.35 -4.83 -9.40
CA PHE A 158 -3.62 -6.08 -9.26
C PHE A 158 -4.25 -7.16 -10.12
N GLN A 159 -3.43 -7.90 -10.86
CA GLN A 159 -3.88 -8.76 -11.93
C GLN A 159 -3.09 -10.06 -11.94
N ALA A 160 -3.81 -11.17 -12.07
CA ALA A 160 -3.28 -12.53 -12.10
C ALA A 160 -3.77 -13.30 -13.34
N VAL A 161 -3.01 -14.32 -13.72
CA VAL A 161 -3.36 -15.24 -14.82
C VAL A 161 -4.46 -16.22 -14.43
N ASP A 162 -4.54 -16.59 -13.14
CA ASP A 162 -5.53 -17.52 -12.60
C ASP A 162 -6.20 -16.96 -11.33
N GLY A 163 -7.25 -17.65 -10.87
CA GLY A 163 -8.07 -17.25 -9.71
C GLY A 163 -8.09 -18.31 -8.63
N ILE A 164 -7.09 -19.19 -8.60
CA ILE A 164 -6.99 -20.29 -7.62
C ILE A 164 -5.67 -20.28 -6.85
N SER A 165 -4.61 -19.69 -7.40
CA SER A 165 -3.29 -19.64 -6.80
C SER A 165 -3.18 -18.54 -5.75
N LEU A 166 -2.22 -18.68 -4.84
CA LEU A 166 -1.76 -17.60 -3.96
C LEU A 166 -0.99 -16.58 -4.80
N PHE A 167 -1.30 -15.29 -4.60
CA PHE A 167 -0.52 -14.20 -5.18
C PHE A 167 -0.17 -13.18 -4.10
N TRP A 168 0.98 -12.53 -4.25
CA TRP A 168 1.43 -11.49 -3.34
C TRP A 168 2.23 -10.41 -4.06
N ILE A 169 2.41 -9.29 -3.39
CA ILE A 169 3.45 -8.32 -3.73
C ILE A 169 3.97 -7.67 -2.46
N THR A 170 5.29 -7.63 -2.31
CA THR A 170 5.96 -6.95 -1.20
C THR A 170 6.53 -5.65 -1.71
N TRP A 171 6.16 -4.56 -1.06
CA TRP A 171 6.62 -3.22 -1.37
C TRP A 171 7.61 -2.72 -0.32
N GLN A 172 8.54 -1.88 -0.76
CA GLN A 172 9.33 -1.02 0.12
C GLN A 172 9.31 0.40 -0.43
N MET A 173 9.25 1.39 0.46
CA MET A 173 9.29 2.79 0.09
C MET A 173 10.62 3.40 0.51
N TYR A 174 11.16 4.28 -0.33
CA TYR A 174 12.35 5.05 -0.01
C TYR A 174 12.26 6.44 -0.63
N ASP A 175 13.03 7.37 -0.10
CA ASP A 175 13.18 8.70 -0.69
C ASP A 175 14.46 8.79 -1.52
N ALA A 176 14.31 9.03 -2.83
CA ALA A 176 15.43 9.19 -3.74
C ALA A 176 16.24 10.48 -3.54
N LEU A 177 15.70 11.47 -2.82
CA LEU A 177 16.43 12.69 -2.43
C LEU A 177 17.13 12.55 -1.05
N GLY A 178 16.83 11.49 -0.30
CA GLY A 178 17.51 11.16 0.96
C GLY A 178 17.08 11.97 2.18
N GLN A 179 15.93 12.64 2.14
CA GLN A 179 15.32 13.33 3.28
C GLN A 179 14.80 12.32 4.32
N TYR A 180 14.25 11.18 3.88
CA TYR A 180 13.63 10.18 4.75
C TYR A 180 14.31 8.82 4.68
N GLU A 181 14.32 8.11 5.82
CA GLU A 181 14.75 6.72 5.91
C GLU A 181 13.71 5.80 5.23
N PRO A 182 14.16 4.68 4.61
CA PRO A 182 13.25 3.72 4.00
C PRO A 182 12.24 3.12 4.97
N SER A 183 11.09 2.73 4.44
CA SER A 183 10.11 1.97 5.21
C SER A 183 10.57 0.55 5.47
N GLU A 184 9.99 -0.08 6.49
CA GLU A 184 9.94 -1.53 6.53
C GLU A 184 9.19 -2.05 5.28
N PRO A 185 9.55 -3.23 4.75
CA PRO A 185 8.75 -3.90 3.76
C PRO A 185 7.36 -4.24 4.29
N PHE A 186 6.37 -4.21 3.40
CA PHE A 186 5.03 -4.70 3.71
C PHE A 186 4.46 -5.50 2.55
N THR A 187 3.71 -6.55 2.87
CA THR A 187 3.20 -7.51 1.89
C THR A 187 1.71 -7.41 1.71
N LEU A 188 1.25 -7.38 0.47
CA LEU A 188 -0.15 -7.51 0.12
C LEU A 188 -0.40 -8.90 -0.41
N VAL A 189 -1.46 -9.54 0.09
CA VAL A 189 -1.81 -10.92 -0.26
C VAL A 189 -3.11 -10.96 -1.01
N PHE A 190 -3.20 -11.82 -2.01
CA PHE A 190 -4.34 -11.91 -2.91
C PHE A 190 -4.81 -13.35 -3.10
N ASN A 191 -6.12 -13.46 -3.31
CA ASN A 191 -6.87 -14.63 -3.73
C ASN A 191 -7.01 -15.76 -2.71
N VAL A 192 -5.90 -16.24 -2.15
CA VAL A 192 -5.87 -17.37 -1.21
C VAL A 192 -5.27 -16.91 0.12
N LYS A 193 -5.81 -17.44 1.22
CA LYS A 193 -5.22 -17.25 2.54
C LYS A 193 -3.92 -18.10 2.65
N PRO A 194 -2.77 -17.50 2.99
CA PRO A 194 -1.53 -18.23 3.25
C PRO A 194 -1.65 -19.27 4.37
N LEU A 195 -0.75 -20.25 4.35
CA LEU A 195 -0.60 -21.20 5.46
C LEU A 195 -0.25 -20.44 6.74
N ALA A 196 -0.70 -20.96 7.88
CA ALA A 196 -0.20 -20.42 9.14
C ALA A 196 1.29 -20.74 9.25
N GLY A 197 2.12 -19.72 9.41
CA GLY A 197 3.58 -19.88 9.36
C GLY A 197 4.25 -19.58 8.03
N ASP A 198 3.52 -19.29 6.96
CA ASP A 198 4.07 -18.76 5.70
C ASP A 198 4.22 -17.24 5.84
N LEU A 199 5.28 -16.84 6.53
CA LEU A 199 5.59 -15.47 6.90
C LEU A 199 6.21 -14.69 5.74
N VAL A 200 6.96 -15.31 4.84
CA VAL A 200 7.47 -14.61 3.64
C VAL A 200 6.46 -14.59 2.49
N VAL A 201 5.35 -15.32 2.64
CA VAL A 201 4.22 -15.41 1.71
C VAL A 201 4.68 -15.91 0.34
N ASP A 202 5.34 -17.07 0.32
CA ASP A 202 5.77 -17.73 -0.92
C ASP A 202 5.01 -19.04 -1.21
N GLY A 203 4.04 -19.37 -0.34
CA GLY A 203 3.20 -20.56 -0.45
C GLY A 203 3.82 -21.80 0.17
N THR A 204 4.99 -21.71 0.78
CA THR A 204 5.66 -22.80 1.52
C THR A 204 5.98 -22.34 2.94
N VAL A 205 6.03 -23.27 3.89
CA VAL A 205 6.50 -22.97 5.26
C VAL A 205 7.86 -23.61 5.48
N ASP A 206 8.92 -22.83 5.50
CA ASP A 206 10.29 -23.32 5.59
C ASP A 206 11.24 -22.43 6.43
N ILE A 207 12.54 -22.57 6.18
CA ILE A 207 13.58 -21.85 6.92
C ILE A 207 13.53 -20.33 6.75
N TYR A 208 13.00 -19.83 5.62
CA TYR A 208 12.85 -18.39 5.40
C TYR A 208 11.77 -17.82 6.32
N ASP A 209 10.70 -18.57 6.59
CA ASP A 209 9.69 -18.15 7.55
C ASP A 209 10.19 -18.17 8.99
N LEU A 210 11.00 -19.18 9.33
CA LEU A 210 11.62 -19.21 10.66
C LEU A 210 12.59 -18.04 10.84
N ALA A 211 13.34 -17.67 9.79
CA ALA A 211 14.19 -16.49 9.81
C ALA A 211 13.36 -15.21 9.98
N GLU A 212 12.25 -15.08 9.26
CA GLU A 212 11.33 -13.94 9.39
C GLU A 212 10.74 -13.85 10.81
N LEU A 213 10.27 -14.97 11.38
CA LEU A 213 9.77 -15.03 12.76
C LEU A 213 10.83 -14.56 13.76
N SER A 214 12.11 -14.89 13.51
CA SER A 214 13.21 -14.53 14.42
C SER A 214 13.47 -13.02 14.52
N TYR A 215 13.18 -12.25 13.46
CA TYR A 215 13.29 -10.78 13.49
C TYR A 215 12.27 -10.13 14.43
N TYR A 216 11.13 -10.78 14.64
CA TYR A 216 10.06 -10.29 15.50
C TYR A 216 9.97 -11.02 16.84
N TRP A 217 10.87 -11.97 17.11
CA TRP A 217 10.83 -12.81 18.31
C TRP A 217 10.75 -11.96 19.60
N LEU A 218 9.74 -12.23 20.43
CA LEU A 218 9.44 -11.54 21.68
C LEU A 218 9.01 -10.06 21.55
N LYS A 219 8.70 -9.57 20.35
CA LYS A 219 7.96 -8.31 20.22
C LYS A 219 6.55 -8.45 20.80
N ASP A 220 6.08 -7.43 21.50
CA ASP A 220 4.80 -7.42 22.22
C ASP A 220 3.89 -6.24 21.86
N GLU A 221 4.10 -5.70 20.66
CA GLU A 221 3.38 -4.55 20.08
C GLU A 221 2.64 -4.94 18.79
N GLY A 222 2.33 -6.23 18.61
CA GLY A 222 1.59 -6.76 17.46
C GLY A 222 0.20 -6.13 17.38
N SER A 223 -0.12 -5.48 16.27
CA SER A 223 -1.42 -4.85 16.06
C SER A 223 -1.69 -4.54 14.59
N ILE A 224 -2.93 -4.19 14.26
CA ILE A 224 -3.34 -3.77 12.90
C ILE A 224 -2.54 -2.59 12.32
N TYR A 225 -1.69 -1.95 13.12
CA TYR A 225 -0.82 -0.85 12.72
C TYR A 225 0.47 -1.34 12.04
N ASN A 226 0.91 -2.58 12.30
CA ASN A 226 2.13 -3.13 11.71
C ASN A 226 1.87 -4.39 10.86
N ASP A 227 2.77 -4.63 9.92
CA ASP A 227 2.70 -5.74 8.96
C ASP A 227 2.98 -7.09 9.61
N TYR A 228 3.86 -7.16 10.62
CA TYR A 228 4.17 -8.43 11.27
C TYR A 228 3.02 -8.97 12.13
N TYR A 229 2.02 -8.16 12.47
CA TYR A 229 0.81 -8.60 13.18
C TYR A 229 0.03 -9.69 12.43
N GLU A 230 0.06 -9.69 11.09
CA GLU A 230 -0.59 -10.74 10.30
C GLU A 230 0.32 -11.92 10.01
N ARG A 231 1.64 -11.73 10.06
CA ARG A 231 2.64 -12.73 9.69
C ARG A 231 3.22 -13.42 10.92
N ALA A 232 4.00 -12.69 11.70
CA ALA A 232 4.75 -13.22 12.84
C ALA A 232 3.90 -13.41 14.10
N ASP A 233 2.94 -12.53 14.39
CA ASP A 233 1.93 -12.71 15.45
C ASP A 233 0.74 -13.51 14.87
N SER A 234 1.04 -14.74 14.47
CA SER A 234 0.11 -15.63 13.76
C SER A 234 -1.19 -15.89 14.54
N ASN A 235 -1.13 -15.88 15.88
CA ASN A 235 -2.31 -16.05 16.73
C ASN A 235 -3.04 -14.73 17.06
N ARG A 236 -2.42 -13.58 16.74
CA ARG A 236 -2.93 -12.21 16.94
C ARG A 236 -3.22 -11.87 18.39
N ASP A 237 -2.38 -12.36 19.29
CA ASP A 237 -2.46 -12.05 20.73
C ASP A 237 -1.70 -10.78 21.13
N GLY A 238 -1.06 -10.14 20.14
CA GLY A 238 -0.23 -8.95 20.29
C GLY A 238 1.24 -9.26 20.51
N LYS A 239 1.64 -10.54 20.57
CA LYS A 239 3.00 -10.94 20.95
C LYS A 239 3.53 -12.09 20.11
N VAL A 240 4.70 -11.90 19.53
CA VAL A 240 5.40 -12.98 18.82
C VAL A 240 6.15 -13.86 19.82
N ASN A 241 5.68 -15.09 20.01
CA ASN A 241 6.20 -15.99 21.02
C ASN A 241 6.12 -17.48 20.59
N PHE A 242 6.27 -18.40 21.57
CA PHE A 242 6.24 -19.84 21.30
C PHE A 242 4.92 -20.35 20.74
N LEU A 243 3.81 -19.64 20.95
CA LEU A 243 2.52 -19.98 20.34
C LEU A 243 2.58 -19.79 18.82
N ASP A 244 3.17 -18.70 18.34
CA ASP A 244 3.35 -18.44 16.91
C ASP A 244 4.34 -19.40 16.28
N PHE A 245 5.46 -19.68 16.98
CA PHE A 245 6.39 -20.72 16.55
C PHE A 245 5.70 -22.09 16.42
N ALA A 246 4.80 -22.44 17.34
CA ALA A 246 4.06 -23.70 17.26
C ALA A 246 3.10 -23.73 16.06
N MET A 247 2.50 -22.60 15.69
CA MET A 247 1.69 -22.48 14.48
C MET A 247 2.52 -22.65 13.21
N LEU A 248 3.70 -22.02 13.15
CA LEU A 248 4.65 -22.21 12.06
C LEU A 248 5.09 -23.68 11.96
N ALA A 249 5.52 -24.26 13.06
CA ALA A 249 5.97 -25.66 13.11
C ALA A 249 4.87 -26.66 12.72
N SER A 250 3.59 -26.31 12.89
CA SER A 250 2.47 -27.18 12.54
C SER A 250 2.29 -27.40 11.03
N ASN A 251 2.83 -26.50 10.21
CA ASN A 251 2.81 -26.58 8.75
C ASN A 251 4.24 -26.74 8.17
N TRP A 252 5.24 -27.11 8.98
CA TRP A 252 6.64 -27.14 8.56
C TRP A 252 6.86 -28.04 7.33
N LEU A 253 7.40 -27.47 6.26
CA LEU A 253 7.59 -28.06 4.93
C LEU A 253 6.31 -28.41 4.18
N ASP A 254 5.15 -27.89 4.60
CA ASP A 254 3.93 -27.92 3.81
C ASP A 254 3.92 -26.78 2.79
N SER A 255 3.13 -26.96 1.72
CA SER A 255 2.94 -25.98 0.65
C SER A 255 1.49 -25.93 0.18
N LEU A 256 1.07 -24.79 -0.36
CA LEU A 256 -0.26 -24.58 -0.97
C LEU A 256 -0.41 -25.19 -2.37
#